data_AF-A0AAU5WUZ6-F1
#
_entry.id   AF-A0AAU5WUZ6-F1
#
_cell.length_a   1.000
_cell.length_b   1.000
_cell.length_c   1.000
_cell.angle_alpha   90.00
_cell.angle_beta   90.00
_cell.angle_gamma   90.00
#
_symmetry.space_group_name_H-M   'P 1'
#
loop_
_entity.id
_entity.type
_entity.pdbx_description
1 polymer ?
#
loop_
_entity_poly.entity_id
_entity_poly.type
_entity_poly.pdbx_seq_one_letter_code
_entity_poly.pdbx_strand_id
1 'polypeptide(L)'
;MKSAVATDTEGIVYSSSVYHWAGDGEGTLFLSPNPRREYDTPQTSWRWTGDTIIQGLLEQYARVYPNLRAHAPGYPSPRELLSRTKLGNVDFEGEMSHDTAGSDLIERLLLDDDPRPLYLQAWGGTNTIARALRSIQDRYAGTPQWQRVYDKVSAKAVIVAGGFQDLTYTGYIAPNWPKLQVRDVSGGYGAWGYYFEGQSPVPQQWQYYFGADWTRKNILDVGPLGAQYFVWGDGRSTPGDPLDTFGDLSNPPKWLPARKKHDFLSEGDTVAFMNLIDTGLRSEPDPTWGGWGGRLVRQTTAPNLWTSAPSDLGPGGKAIGSYGWTRWIPAAQNDFAARLKWSVTPPGRPVDHQPVVRPLTRDGQVRAGTTVTVCGLVYDPDGGPVAVRWSQYQDAGTFPGAVTITGADRRCAQVAVPAGARSGRTIHLILTATGSARTPLTHYGRVVLTVRRPGKRPCARDRGRCRDRGRWREVPGRDRDLRRPRRVRGHGGPRRRRRRSHRGRAEQPARPAVHVHAGAAAAHPAGPPHLRPPRRLRPHARTAARPRPAPGTRAACPVRVRRRPGRLRTGV
;
A
#
# COMPACT_ATOMS: atom_id res chain seq x y z
N MET A 1 0.39 -10.67 10.65
CA MET A 1 -0.46 -10.23 11.78
C MET A 1 -1.37 -9.05 11.42
N LYS A 2 -0.82 -7.89 11.01
CA LYS A 2 -1.60 -6.67 10.66
C LYS A 2 -2.65 -6.89 9.54
N SER A 3 -2.27 -7.59 8.47
CA SER A 3 -3.13 -7.83 7.30
C SER A 3 -3.92 -9.14 7.33
N ALA A 4 -3.53 -10.11 8.16
CA ALA A 4 -3.93 -11.50 7.99
C ALA A 4 -5.44 -11.77 8.09
N VAL A 5 -6.20 -10.89 8.76
CA VAL A 5 -7.67 -10.99 8.86
C VAL A 5 -8.39 -10.31 7.69
N ALA A 6 -7.71 -9.36 7.03
CA ALA A 6 -8.28 -8.52 5.98
C ALA A 6 -8.04 -9.07 4.57
N THR A 7 -7.15 -10.05 4.42
CA THR A 7 -6.73 -10.59 3.11
C THR A 7 -6.61 -12.09 3.15
N ASP A 8 -7.03 -12.76 2.08
CA ASP A 8 -6.75 -14.18 1.87
C ASP A 8 -5.27 -14.35 1.47
N THR A 9 -4.45 -14.83 2.41
CA THR A 9 -3.01 -14.99 2.18
C THR A 9 -2.75 -16.26 1.39
N GLU A 10 -2.57 -16.13 0.06
CA GLU A 10 -2.36 -17.28 -0.83
C GLU A 10 -0.89 -17.77 -0.91
N GLY A 11 0.07 -16.97 -0.44
CA GLY A 11 1.49 -17.33 -0.47
C GLY A 11 2.35 -16.47 0.44
N ILE A 12 3.39 -17.07 1.01
CA ILE A 12 4.52 -16.35 1.61
C ILE A 12 5.79 -16.90 0.95
N VAL A 13 6.41 -16.12 0.09
CA VAL A 13 7.43 -16.62 -0.84
C VAL A 13 8.77 -15.99 -0.53
N TYR A 14 9.78 -16.82 -0.25
CA TYR A 14 11.17 -16.38 -0.21
C TYR A 14 11.63 -16.03 -1.63
N SER A 15 12.36 -14.93 -1.79
CA SER A 15 12.86 -14.47 -3.07
C SER A 15 14.16 -13.70 -2.87
N SER A 16 14.91 -13.47 -3.94
CA SER A 16 16.08 -12.61 -3.89
C SER A 16 15.76 -11.12 -4.10
N SER A 17 16.76 -10.30 -3.80
CA SER A 17 16.86 -8.89 -4.16
C SER A 17 18.33 -8.54 -4.38
N VAL A 18 18.61 -7.27 -4.68
CA VAL A 18 19.97 -6.71 -4.71
C VAL A 18 20.68 -6.79 -3.35
N TYR A 19 19.92 -6.89 -2.24
CA TYR A 19 20.46 -6.92 -0.88
C TYR A 19 20.62 -8.33 -0.32
N HIS A 20 19.85 -9.31 -0.80
CA HIS A 20 19.82 -10.67 -0.26
C HIS A 20 19.64 -11.71 -1.37
N TRP A 21 20.61 -12.61 -1.56
CA TRP A 21 20.52 -13.75 -2.48
C TRP A 21 21.48 -14.88 -2.09
N ALA A 22 21.06 -16.13 -2.32
CA ALA A 22 21.65 -17.33 -1.75
C ALA A 22 22.96 -17.77 -2.42
N GLY A 23 23.08 -17.55 -3.72
CA GLY A 23 23.99 -18.29 -4.59
C GLY A 23 23.34 -19.57 -5.10
N ASP A 24 23.92 -20.14 -6.16
CA ASP A 24 23.51 -21.43 -6.72
C ASP A 24 24.10 -22.64 -5.97
N GLY A 25 24.98 -22.41 -5.00
CA GLY A 25 25.70 -23.46 -4.27
C GLY A 25 26.85 -24.10 -5.05
N GLU A 26 27.12 -23.66 -6.28
CA GLU A 26 28.20 -24.17 -7.15
C GLU A 26 29.47 -23.29 -7.10
N GLY A 27 29.39 -22.16 -6.38
CA GLY A 27 30.50 -21.20 -6.28
C GLY A 27 30.58 -20.26 -7.48
N THR A 28 29.50 -20.12 -8.25
CA THR A 28 29.43 -19.19 -9.37
C THR A 28 29.60 -17.76 -8.89
N LEU A 29 30.52 -17.03 -9.52
CA LEU A 29 30.75 -15.61 -9.26
C LEU A 29 29.73 -14.77 -10.01
N PHE A 30 28.96 -13.99 -9.26
CA PHE A 30 27.93 -13.08 -9.77
C PHE A 30 28.20 -11.65 -9.30
N LEU A 31 28.23 -10.72 -10.25
CA LEU A 31 28.21 -9.30 -9.97
C LEU A 31 26.86 -8.73 -10.40
N SER A 32 26.10 -8.22 -9.43
CA SER A 32 24.81 -7.62 -9.70
C SER A 32 24.93 -6.47 -10.72
N PRO A 33 24.09 -6.46 -11.78
CA PRO A 33 24.03 -5.33 -12.70
C PRO A 33 23.32 -4.11 -12.09
N ASN A 34 22.69 -4.24 -10.92
CA ASN A 34 21.94 -3.17 -10.29
C ASN A 34 22.87 -2.13 -9.68
N PRO A 35 22.73 -0.84 -10.03
CA PRO A 35 23.57 0.21 -9.47
C PRO A 35 23.35 0.44 -7.97
N ARG A 36 22.31 -0.15 -7.36
CA ARG A 36 22.05 -0.11 -5.91
C ARG A 36 22.80 -1.19 -5.11
N ARG A 37 23.56 -2.07 -5.77
CA ARG A 37 24.35 -3.11 -5.08
C ARG A 37 25.32 -2.50 -4.07
N GLU A 38 25.60 -3.26 -3.03
CA GLU A 38 26.44 -2.85 -1.89
C GLU A 38 27.89 -3.37 -1.99
N TYR A 39 28.23 -3.97 -3.14
CA TYR A 39 29.50 -4.64 -3.38
C TYR A 39 30.02 -4.34 -4.79
N ASP A 40 31.35 -4.28 -4.93
CA ASP A 40 32.02 -3.93 -6.20
C ASP A 40 32.77 -5.09 -6.85
N THR A 41 32.91 -6.22 -6.14
CA THR A 41 33.52 -7.44 -6.66
C THR A 41 32.47 -8.55 -6.80
N PRO A 42 32.60 -9.46 -7.78
CA PRO A 42 31.70 -10.61 -7.88
C PRO A 42 31.65 -11.41 -6.57
N GLN A 43 30.46 -11.87 -6.21
CA GLN A 43 30.19 -12.64 -5.00
C GLN A 43 29.63 -14.01 -5.39
N THR A 44 29.71 -14.99 -4.49
CA THR A 44 29.02 -16.28 -4.65
C THR A 44 27.69 -16.36 -3.89
N SER A 45 27.48 -15.44 -2.94
CA SER A 45 26.27 -15.22 -2.15
C SER A 45 26.30 -13.77 -1.66
N TRP A 46 25.16 -13.13 -1.39
CA TRP A 46 25.16 -11.83 -0.73
C TRP A 46 24.13 -11.77 0.38
N ARG A 47 24.64 -11.63 1.61
CA ARG A 47 23.89 -11.44 2.86
C ARG A 47 22.75 -12.45 3.09
N TRP A 48 22.78 -13.64 2.48
CA TRP A 48 21.66 -14.57 2.53
C TRP A 48 21.30 -14.99 3.95
N THR A 49 20.03 -14.79 4.33
CA THR A 49 19.55 -15.01 5.71
C THR A 49 18.86 -16.36 5.91
N GLY A 50 18.90 -17.22 4.90
CA GLY A 50 18.24 -18.53 4.91
C GLY A 50 16.76 -18.48 4.52
N ASP A 51 16.16 -19.67 4.43
CA ASP A 51 14.79 -19.93 4.00
C ASP A 51 13.90 -20.51 5.12
N THR A 52 14.26 -20.24 6.38
CA THR A 52 13.57 -20.78 7.57
C THR A 52 12.98 -19.73 8.52
N ILE A 53 13.29 -18.44 8.33
CA ILE A 53 12.80 -17.32 9.16
C ILE A 53 11.26 -17.31 9.31
N ILE A 54 10.51 -17.47 8.22
CA ILE A 54 9.05 -17.49 8.19
C ILE A 54 8.53 -18.66 9.01
N GLN A 55 9.14 -19.84 8.91
CA GLN A 55 8.76 -21.04 9.64
C GLN A 55 8.92 -20.81 11.14
N GLY A 56 10.05 -20.24 11.58
CA GLY A 56 10.26 -19.85 12.99
C GLY A 56 9.24 -18.83 13.49
N LEU A 57 8.86 -17.84 12.67
CA LEU A 57 7.79 -16.90 12.99
C LEU A 57 6.41 -17.58 13.05
N LEU A 58 6.15 -18.55 12.16
CA LEU A 58 4.90 -19.31 12.13
C LEU A 58 4.76 -20.22 13.36
N GLU A 59 5.86 -20.72 13.93
CA GLU A 59 5.83 -21.44 15.21
C GLU A 59 5.37 -20.52 16.35
N GLN A 60 5.87 -19.29 16.42
CA GLN A 60 5.41 -18.32 17.41
C GLN A 60 3.96 -17.90 17.16
N TYR A 61 3.56 -17.74 15.90
CA TYR A 61 2.18 -17.48 15.52
C TYR A 61 1.25 -18.63 15.93
N ALA A 62 1.68 -19.88 15.79
CA ALA A 62 0.90 -21.05 16.19
C ALA A 62 0.57 -21.07 17.69
N ARG A 63 1.50 -20.60 18.53
CA ARG A 63 1.29 -20.51 19.99
C ARG A 63 0.17 -19.54 20.36
N VAL A 64 -0.02 -18.47 19.59
CA VAL A 64 -1.01 -17.42 19.87
C VAL A 64 -2.26 -17.50 18.99
N TYR A 65 -2.26 -18.38 17.98
CA TYR A 65 -3.35 -18.52 17.02
C TYR A 65 -4.73 -18.76 17.67
N PRO A 66 -4.88 -19.60 18.72
CA PRO A 66 -6.19 -19.80 19.36
C PRO A 66 -6.78 -18.50 19.91
N ASN A 67 -5.95 -17.63 20.51
CA ASN A 67 -6.38 -16.34 21.03
C ASN A 67 -6.75 -15.39 19.87
N LEU A 68 -5.87 -15.28 18.87
CA LEU A 68 -6.11 -14.43 17.70
C LEU A 68 -7.43 -14.77 16.99
N ARG A 69 -7.69 -16.06 16.76
CA ARG A 69 -8.91 -16.53 16.10
C ARG A 69 -10.17 -16.26 16.93
N ALA A 70 -10.05 -16.22 18.26
CA ALA A 70 -11.17 -15.89 19.13
C ALA A 70 -11.56 -14.41 19.09
N HIS A 71 -10.58 -13.52 18.88
CA HIS A 71 -10.80 -12.09 18.73
C HIS A 71 -11.17 -11.68 17.30
N ALA A 72 -10.68 -12.42 16.30
CA ALA A 72 -11.07 -12.22 14.91
C ALA A 72 -11.05 -13.56 14.14
N PRO A 73 -12.19 -14.09 13.68
CA PRO A 73 -12.25 -15.43 13.09
C PRO A 73 -11.49 -15.58 11.76
N GLY A 74 -11.18 -14.47 11.07
CA GLY A 74 -10.51 -14.47 9.77
C GLY A 74 -9.01 -14.77 9.78
N TYR A 75 -8.39 -15.05 10.94
CA TYR A 75 -6.98 -15.42 10.97
C TYR A 75 -6.74 -16.80 10.31
N PRO A 76 -5.83 -16.91 9.32
CA PRO A 76 -5.51 -18.18 8.66
C PRO A 76 -4.78 -19.12 9.63
N SER A 77 -4.97 -20.42 9.45
CA SER A 77 -4.32 -21.38 10.35
C SER A 77 -2.80 -21.42 10.13
N PRO A 78 -1.98 -21.69 11.16
CA PRO A 78 -0.53 -21.83 11.01
C PRO A 78 -0.15 -22.89 9.97
N ARG A 79 -0.89 -24.00 9.94
CA ARG A 79 -0.70 -25.09 8.97
C ARG A 79 -0.97 -24.63 7.53
N GLU A 80 -2.02 -23.85 7.33
CA GLU A 80 -2.35 -23.28 6.01
C GLU A 80 -1.26 -22.33 5.53
N LEU A 81 -0.83 -21.39 6.39
CA LEU A 81 0.27 -20.47 6.08
C LEU A 81 1.56 -21.23 5.74
N LEU A 82 1.94 -22.22 6.56
CA LEU A 82 3.12 -23.04 6.31
C LEU A 82 3.03 -23.80 4.98
N SER A 83 1.86 -24.35 4.66
CA SER A 83 1.65 -25.07 3.38
C SER A 83 1.78 -24.17 2.14
N ARG A 84 1.54 -22.86 2.33
CA ARG A 84 1.64 -21.80 1.33
C ARG A 84 2.99 -21.08 1.36
N THR A 85 3.87 -21.40 2.31
CA THR A 85 5.24 -20.92 2.30
C THR A 85 6.04 -21.67 1.23
N LYS A 86 6.71 -20.93 0.35
CA LYS A 86 7.48 -21.50 -0.77
C LYS A 86 8.83 -20.81 -0.92
N LEU A 87 9.81 -21.57 -1.41
CA LEU A 87 11.05 -21.01 -1.93
C LEU A 87 10.82 -20.57 -3.38
N GLY A 88 11.06 -19.28 -3.63
CA GLY A 88 11.07 -18.68 -4.96
C GLY A 88 12.48 -18.68 -5.56
N ASN A 89 12.71 -17.81 -6.53
CA ASN A 89 14.01 -17.63 -7.17
C ASN A 89 14.94 -16.84 -6.25
N VAL A 90 15.94 -17.52 -5.67
CA VAL A 90 16.84 -16.96 -4.64
C VAL A 90 18.31 -16.96 -5.02
N ASP A 91 18.71 -17.70 -6.04
CA ASP A 91 20.12 -17.95 -6.36
C ASP A 91 20.88 -16.65 -6.59
N PHE A 92 20.37 -15.75 -7.43
CA PHE A 92 20.96 -14.45 -7.70
C PHE A 92 19.91 -13.36 -7.72
N GLU A 93 20.34 -12.10 -7.61
CA GLU A 93 19.45 -10.97 -7.88
C GLU A 93 18.87 -11.09 -9.30
N GLY A 94 17.55 -11.04 -9.41
CA GLY A 94 16.89 -11.03 -10.70
C GLY A 94 16.79 -12.42 -11.36
N GLU A 95 17.15 -13.49 -10.65
CA GLU A 95 17.16 -14.86 -11.17
C GLU A 95 15.79 -15.27 -11.71
N MET A 96 15.77 -15.77 -12.95
CA MET A 96 14.55 -16.21 -13.64
C MET A 96 14.79 -17.29 -14.71
N SER A 97 15.89 -18.04 -14.65
CA SER A 97 16.23 -19.08 -15.62
C SER A 97 15.40 -20.35 -15.45
N HIS A 98 15.00 -20.68 -14.23
CA HIS A 98 14.27 -21.90 -13.91
C HIS A 98 13.05 -21.65 -13.01
N ASP A 99 12.07 -22.56 -13.10
CA ASP A 99 10.87 -22.54 -12.29
C ASP A 99 11.17 -22.99 -10.85
N THR A 100 10.47 -22.41 -9.89
CA THR A 100 10.58 -22.70 -8.45
C THR A 100 9.20 -22.95 -7.86
N ALA A 101 9.15 -23.56 -6.68
CA ALA A 101 7.89 -23.78 -5.98
C ALA A 101 7.10 -22.46 -5.73
N GLY A 102 7.82 -21.35 -5.57
CA GLY A 102 7.26 -20.00 -5.48
C GLY A 102 6.67 -19.49 -6.81
N SER A 103 7.40 -19.62 -7.91
CA SER A 103 6.90 -19.20 -9.22
C SER A 103 5.72 -20.06 -9.69
N ASP A 104 5.75 -21.36 -9.42
CA ASP A 104 4.68 -22.30 -9.76
C ASP A 104 3.39 -22.01 -8.97
N LEU A 105 3.53 -21.57 -7.72
CA LEU A 105 2.41 -21.10 -6.92
C LEU A 105 1.77 -19.87 -7.55
N ILE A 106 2.57 -18.86 -7.91
CA ILE A 106 2.08 -17.64 -8.54
C ILE A 106 1.43 -17.96 -9.90
N GLU A 107 2.08 -18.77 -10.75
CA GLU A 107 1.52 -19.18 -12.05
C GLU A 107 0.13 -19.80 -11.88
N ARG A 108 0.02 -20.80 -10.98
CA ARG A 108 -1.25 -21.48 -10.74
C ARG A 108 -2.36 -20.51 -10.29
N LEU A 109 -2.04 -19.61 -9.37
CA LEU A 109 -3.01 -18.63 -8.86
C LEU A 109 -3.44 -17.63 -9.95
N LEU A 110 -2.53 -17.23 -10.84
CA LEU A 110 -2.87 -16.34 -11.96
C LEU A 110 -3.75 -17.02 -13.01
N LEU A 111 -3.64 -18.34 -13.15
CA LEU A 111 -4.41 -19.14 -14.10
C LEU A 111 -5.71 -19.72 -13.54
N ASP A 112 -5.92 -19.72 -12.23
CA ASP A 112 -7.14 -20.27 -11.60
C ASP A 112 -8.42 -19.47 -11.93
N ASP A 113 -9.59 -19.99 -11.53
CA ASP A 113 -10.90 -19.41 -11.86
C ASP A 113 -11.45 -18.43 -10.80
N ASP A 114 -10.70 -18.10 -9.75
CA ASP A 114 -11.04 -17.02 -8.82
C ASP A 114 -10.95 -15.67 -9.56
N PRO A 115 -12.06 -14.92 -9.68
CA PRO A 115 -12.09 -13.66 -10.41
C PRO A 115 -11.49 -12.49 -9.63
N ARG A 116 -11.16 -12.67 -8.34
CA ARG A 116 -10.60 -11.61 -7.51
C ARG A 116 -9.17 -11.26 -7.94
N PRO A 117 -8.75 -9.98 -7.81
CA PRO A 117 -7.38 -9.60 -8.05
C PRO A 117 -6.40 -10.37 -7.13
N LEU A 118 -5.26 -10.77 -7.70
CA LEU A 118 -4.14 -11.32 -6.94
C LEU A 118 -3.10 -10.21 -6.71
N TYR A 119 -2.94 -9.82 -5.46
CA TYR A 119 -1.97 -8.83 -5.03
C TYR A 119 -0.59 -9.46 -4.82
N LEU A 120 0.31 -9.26 -5.78
CA LEU A 120 1.68 -9.76 -5.78
C LEU A 120 2.60 -8.74 -5.13
N GLN A 121 2.89 -8.93 -3.84
CA GLN A 121 3.73 -7.99 -3.08
C GLN A 121 5.22 -8.30 -3.29
N ALA A 122 5.96 -7.32 -3.77
CA ALA A 122 7.41 -7.38 -3.94
C ALA A 122 8.08 -6.54 -2.84
N TRP A 123 8.34 -7.17 -1.70
CA TRP A 123 9.09 -6.57 -0.59
C TRP A 123 10.59 -6.49 -0.92
N GLY A 124 11.10 -7.46 -1.69
CA GLY A 124 12.44 -7.45 -2.29
C GLY A 124 12.40 -7.24 -3.81
N GLY A 125 12.96 -8.20 -4.55
CA GLY A 125 12.89 -8.25 -6.01
C GLY A 125 11.52 -8.67 -6.55
N THR A 126 11.32 -8.48 -7.86
CA THR A 126 10.15 -9.00 -8.60
C THR A 126 10.45 -10.31 -9.34
N ASN A 127 11.64 -10.88 -9.19
CA ASN A 127 12.12 -12.00 -10.01
C ASN A 127 11.25 -13.26 -9.95
N THR A 128 10.78 -13.68 -8.77
CA THR A 128 9.88 -14.84 -8.68
C THR A 128 8.53 -14.57 -9.38
N ILE A 129 8.04 -13.32 -9.34
CA ILE A 129 6.85 -12.90 -10.10
C ILE A 129 7.15 -12.92 -11.60
N ALA A 130 8.29 -12.38 -12.00
CA ALA A 130 8.74 -12.35 -13.40
C ALA A 130 8.88 -13.76 -13.96
N ARG A 131 9.44 -14.70 -13.20
CA ARG A 131 9.55 -16.10 -13.58
C ARG A 131 8.19 -16.74 -13.80
N ALA A 132 7.24 -16.56 -12.88
CA ALA A 132 5.88 -17.08 -13.04
C ALA A 132 5.19 -16.54 -14.32
N LEU A 133 5.29 -15.23 -14.57
CA LEU A 133 4.78 -14.60 -15.79
C LEU A 133 5.48 -15.14 -17.04
N ARG A 134 6.79 -15.39 -16.97
CA ARG A 134 7.57 -15.97 -18.06
C ARG A 134 7.16 -17.40 -18.36
N SER A 135 6.87 -18.22 -17.37
CA SER A 135 6.42 -19.62 -17.57
C SER A 135 5.04 -19.68 -18.24
N ILE A 136 4.14 -18.75 -17.88
CA ILE A 136 2.89 -18.54 -18.61
C ILE A 136 3.16 -18.13 -20.07
N GLN A 137 4.04 -17.16 -20.29
CA GLN A 137 4.39 -16.71 -21.64
C GLN A 137 4.97 -17.86 -22.48
N ASP A 138 5.96 -18.59 -21.95
CA ASP A 138 6.63 -19.71 -22.62
C ASP A 138 5.61 -20.81 -23.01
N ARG A 139 4.62 -21.08 -22.15
CA ARG A 139 3.59 -22.09 -22.40
C ARG A 139 2.55 -21.66 -23.43
N TYR A 140 2.12 -20.39 -23.41
CA TYR A 140 0.91 -19.96 -24.14
C TYR A 140 1.18 -19.05 -25.34
N ALA A 141 2.30 -18.33 -25.41
CA ALA A 141 2.52 -17.29 -26.43
C ALA A 141 2.46 -17.82 -27.88
N GLY A 142 2.88 -19.08 -28.10
CA GLY A 142 2.80 -19.75 -29.40
C GLY A 142 1.45 -20.42 -29.70
N THR A 143 0.44 -20.26 -28.84
CA THR A 143 -0.84 -20.99 -28.94
C THR A 143 -2.01 -20.06 -29.28
N PRO A 144 -3.11 -20.59 -29.85
CA PRO A 144 -4.35 -19.81 -30.05
C PRO A 144 -4.98 -19.26 -28.77
N GLN A 145 -4.55 -19.75 -27.59
CA GLN A 145 -5.09 -19.33 -26.29
C GLN A 145 -4.40 -18.07 -25.74
N TRP A 146 -3.28 -17.65 -26.33
CA TRP A 146 -2.42 -16.59 -25.80
C TRP A 146 -3.19 -15.34 -25.39
N GLN A 147 -3.98 -14.77 -26.29
CA GLN A 147 -4.65 -13.49 -26.04
C GLN A 147 -5.60 -13.58 -24.83
N ARG A 148 -6.34 -14.70 -24.71
CA ARG A 148 -7.26 -14.94 -23.59
C ARG A 148 -6.49 -15.07 -22.27
N VAL A 149 -5.38 -15.82 -22.27
CA VAL A 149 -4.55 -16.02 -21.07
C VAL A 149 -3.89 -14.71 -20.66
N TYR A 150 -3.30 -14.00 -21.62
CA TYR A 150 -2.66 -12.72 -21.40
C TYR A 150 -3.62 -11.70 -20.79
N ASP A 151 -4.84 -11.58 -21.32
CA ASP A 151 -5.85 -10.65 -20.80
C ASP A 151 -6.37 -11.08 -19.41
N LYS A 152 -6.54 -12.39 -19.16
CA LYS A 152 -6.92 -12.93 -17.85
C LYS A 152 -5.86 -12.58 -16.79
N VAL A 153 -4.60 -12.90 -17.07
CA VAL A 153 -3.47 -12.65 -16.16
C VAL A 153 -3.29 -11.16 -15.94
N SER A 154 -3.37 -10.35 -17.00
CA SER A 154 -3.23 -8.89 -16.92
C SER A 154 -4.32 -8.22 -16.08
N ALA A 155 -5.54 -8.75 -16.14
CA ALA A 155 -6.67 -8.24 -15.34
C ALA A 155 -6.62 -8.70 -13.88
N LYS A 156 -6.07 -9.89 -13.62
CA LYS A 156 -6.01 -10.48 -12.29
C LYS A 156 -4.84 -9.99 -11.46
N ALA A 157 -3.64 -9.87 -12.04
CA ALA A 157 -2.44 -9.51 -11.28
C ALA A 157 -2.36 -8.01 -11.00
N VAL A 158 -2.07 -7.68 -9.72
CA VAL A 158 -1.66 -6.35 -9.28
C VAL A 158 -0.34 -6.47 -8.54
N ILE A 159 0.74 -5.95 -9.13
CA ILE A 159 2.05 -5.92 -8.45
C ILE A 159 2.05 -4.75 -7.47
N VAL A 160 2.44 -4.99 -6.22
CA VAL A 160 2.64 -3.94 -5.21
C VAL A 160 4.10 -3.98 -4.74
N ALA A 161 4.91 -3.02 -5.18
CA ALA A 161 6.34 -3.00 -4.96
C ALA A 161 6.74 -2.03 -3.85
N GLY A 162 7.53 -2.50 -2.89
CA GLY A 162 8.15 -1.69 -1.84
C GLY A 162 9.27 -0.79 -2.35
N GLY A 163 9.86 -1.06 -3.52
CA GLY A 163 10.89 -0.20 -4.09
C GLY A 163 11.72 -0.78 -5.24
N PHE A 164 11.21 -1.83 -5.90
CA PHE A 164 11.88 -2.60 -6.97
C PHE A 164 13.36 -2.85 -6.68
N GLN A 165 13.63 -3.89 -5.89
CA GLN A 165 14.99 -4.21 -5.46
C GLN A 165 15.68 -5.20 -6.40
N ASP A 166 15.20 -5.35 -7.63
CA ASP A 166 15.92 -5.99 -8.73
C ASP A 166 15.59 -5.31 -10.07
N LEU A 167 16.13 -5.83 -11.17
CA LEU A 167 15.90 -5.30 -12.52
C LEU A 167 14.85 -6.06 -13.33
N THR A 168 14.15 -7.04 -12.76
CA THR A 168 13.22 -7.88 -13.53
C THR A 168 11.92 -7.16 -13.90
N TYR A 169 11.50 -6.18 -13.11
CA TYR A 169 10.39 -5.31 -13.50
C TYR A 169 10.71 -4.54 -14.79
N THR A 170 11.86 -3.86 -14.83
CA THR A 170 12.26 -3.03 -15.98
C THR A 170 12.74 -3.88 -17.16
N GLY A 171 13.44 -4.98 -16.90
CA GLY A 171 14.04 -5.85 -17.91
C GLY A 171 13.07 -6.85 -18.54
N TYR A 172 12.02 -7.28 -17.83
CA TYR A 172 11.11 -8.30 -18.31
C TYR A 172 9.62 -7.93 -18.17
N ILE A 173 9.15 -7.59 -16.96
CA ILE A 173 7.71 -7.42 -16.72
C ILE A 173 7.13 -6.26 -17.52
N ALA A 174 7.71 -5.06 -17.42
CA ALA A 174 7.18 -3.87 -18.09
C ALA A 174 7.19 -4.00 -19.63
N PRO A 175 8.24 -4.55 -20.28
CA PRO A 175 8.23 -4.78 -21.73
C PRO A 175 7.24 -5.87 -22.20
N ASN A 176 7.09 -6.96 -21.46
CA ASN A 176 6.31 -8.14 -21.91
C ASN A 176 4.85 -8.14 -21.43
N TRP A 177 4.57 -7.48 -20.31
CA TRP A 177 3.25 -7.44 -19.67
C TRP A 177 2.78 -6.00 -19.38
N PRO A 178 2.79 -5.08 -20.36
CA PRO A 178 2.48 -3.67 -20.13
C PRO A 178 1.04 -3.41 -19.67
N LYS A 179 0.13 -4.37 -19.76
CA LYS A 179 -1.26 -4.25 -19.28
C LYS A 179 -1.40 -4.49 -17.77
N LEU A 180 -0.39 -5.06 -17.10
CA LEU A 180 -0.43 -5.32 -15.66
C LEU A 180 -0.49 -4.03 -14.87
N GLN A 181 -1.36 -3.99 -13.86
CA GLN A 181 -1.35 -2.90 -12.90
C GLN A 181 -0.17 -3.06 -11.93
N VAL A 182 0.60 -1.99 -11.76
CA VAL A 182 1.77 -1.95 -10.89
C VAL A 182 1.68 -0.76 -9.95
N ARG A 183 1.81 -1.00 -8.64
CA ARG A 183 1.72 0.01 -7.57
C ARG A 183 3.07 0.09 -6.87
N ASP A 184 3.84 1.14 -7.14
CA ASP A 184 5.04 1.48 -6.39
C ASP A 184 4.65 2.30 -5.14
N VAL A 185 4.79 1.66 -3.99
CA VAL A 185 4.42 2.19 -2.68
C VAL A 185 5.65 2.63 -1.86
N SER A 186 6.83 2.67 -2.49
CA SER A 186 8.11 3.02 -1.83
C SER A 186 8.12 4.38 -1.15
N GLY A 187 7.26 5.33 -1.56
CA GLY A 187 7.10 6.60 -0.86
C GLY A 187 6.74 6.43 0.62
N GLY A 188 6.01 5.37 0.97
CA GLY A 188 5.66 5.06 2.34
C GLY A 188 6.85 4.68 3.23
N TYR A 189 8.02 4.33 2.66
CA TYR A 189 9.24 4.10 3.43
C TYR A 189 9.62 5.31 4.26
N GLY A 190 9.23 6.54 3.86
CA GLY A 190 9.43 7.73 4.68
C GLY A 190 8.84 7.61 6.10
N ALA A 191 7.73 6.89 6.28
CA ALA A 191 7.12 6.71 7.60
C ALA A 191 7.48 5.40 8.28
N TRP A 192 7.67 4.34 7.49
CA TRP A 192 7.82 2.99 8.03
C TRP A 192 9.23 2.42 7.86
N GLY A 193 10.09 3.03 7.06
CA GLY A 193 11.49 2.64 6.93
C GLY A 193 12.36 3.15 8.08
N TYR A 194 13.69 3.12 7.86
CA TYR A 194 14.69 3.49 8.87
C TYR A 194 14.78 5.00 9.18
N TYR A 195 13.89 5.84 8.65
CA TYR A 195 13.96 7.30 8.81
C TYR A 195 13.35 7.77 10.13
N PHE A 196 14.15 8.46 10.95
CA PHE A 196 13.72 9.04 12.23
C PHE A 196 14.55 10.30 12.58
N GLU A 197 14.04 11.21 13.42
CA GLU A 197 14.66 12.49 13.86
C GLU A 197 15.35 13.34 12.76
N GLY A 198 14.69 14.40 12.29
CA GLY A 198 15.25 15.36 11.32
C GLY A 198 15.30 14.86 9.86
N GLN A 199 15.25 13.55 9.65
CA GLN A 199 15.16 12.91 8.34
C GLN A 199 13.79 12.27 8.05
N SER A 200 12.97 12.09 9.09
CA SER A 200 11.64 11.49 8.95
C SER A 200 10.57 12.53 8.63
N PRO A 201 9.73 12.32 7.61
CA PRO A 201 8.53 13.11 7.37
C PRO A 201 7.43 12.87 8.41
N VAL A 202 7.63 12.00 9.41
CA VAL A 202 6.66 11.76 10.49
C VAL A 202 6.51 13.02 11.35
N PRO A 203 5.29 13.58 11.45
CA PRO A 203 5.02 14.75 12.29
C PRO A 203 5.46 14.53 13.74
N GLN A 204 6.00 15.57 14.38
CA GLN A 204 6.57 15.49 15.73
C GLN A 204 5.60 14.87 16.77
N GLN A 205 4.32 15.23 16.70
CA GLN A 205 3.28 14.68 17.57
C GLN A 205 3.06 13.16 17.42
N TRP A 206 3.49 12.54 16.32
CA TRP A 206 3.39 11.10 16.07
C TRP A 206 4.69 10.33 16.31
N GLN A 207 5.80 11.01 16.58
CA GLN A 207 7.09 10.34 16.83
C GLN A 207 7.06 9.45 18.08
N TYR A 208 6.18 9.75 19.06
CA TYR A 208 5.98 8.88 20.23
C TYR A 208 5.69 7.42 19.87
N TYR A 209 4.97 7.16 18.78
CA TYR A 209 4.61 5.80 18.34
C TYR A 209 5.78 4.94 17.87
N PHE A 210 6.97 5.52 17.75
CA PHE A 210 8.18 4.83 17.29
C PHE A 210 9.31 4.89 18.33
N GLY A 211 9.07 5.57 19.47
CA GLY A 211 10.03 5.64 20.56
C GLY A 211 10.06 4.36 21.39
N ALA A 212 11.17 4.17 22.10
CA ALA A 212 11.42 3.02 22.96
C ALA A 212 10.27 2.70 23.94
N ASP A 213 9.74 3.69 24.66
CA ASP A 213 8.70 3.47 25.66
C ASP A 213 7.41 2.90 25.07
N TRP A 214 6.98 3.43 23.92
CA TRP A 214 5.81 2.92 23.23
C TRP A 214 6.07 1.53 22.66
N THR A 215 7.21 1.34 22.01
CA THR A 215 7.60 0.09 21.34
C THR A 215 7.73 -1.06 22.35
N ARG A 216 8.39 -0.85 23.48
CA ARG A 216 8.48 -1.85 24.55
C ARG A 216 7.11 -2.26 25.05
N LYS A 217 6.33 -1.28 25.50
CA LYS A 217 5.04 -1.51 26.15
C LYS A 217 4.01 -2.19 25.24
N ASN A 218 3.98 -1.79 23.97
CA ASN A 218 2.91 -2.21 23.05
C ASN A 218 3.33 -3.29 22.06
N ILE A 219 4.63 -3.51 21.88
CA ILE A 219 5.17 -4.50 20.96
C ILE A 219 5.97 -5.57 21.71
N LEU A 220 7.15 -5.22 22.22
CA LEU A 220 8.15 -6.20 22.68
C LEU A 220 7.68 -7.01 23.89
N ASP A 221 7.12 -6.32 24.89
CA ASP A 221 6.79 -6.91 26.19
C ASP A 221 5.40 -7.62 26.18
N VAL A 222 4.71 -7.68 25.03
CA VAL A 222 3.32 -8.17 24.97
C VAL A 222 3.21 -9.69 24.88
N GLY A 223 4.15 -10.38 24.22
CA GLY A 223 4.02 -11.83 24.02
C GLY A 223 5.03 -12.44 23.05
N PRO A 224 4.87 -13.72 22.69
CA PRO A 224 5.86 -14.45 21.90
C PRO A 224 6.09 -13.85 20.50
N LEU A 225 5.04 -13.30 19.86
CA LEU A 225 5.20 -12.57 18.60
C LEU A 225 5.92 -11.23 18.79
N GLY A 226 5.60 -10.51 19.86
CA GLY A 226 6.26 -9.26 20.21
C GLY A 226 7.76 -9.42 20.44
N ALA A 227 8.15 -10.52 21.10
CA ALA A 227 9.54 -10.86 21.36
C ALA A 227 10.37 -11.13 20.08
N GLN A 228 9.72 -11.49 18.96
CA GLN A 228 10.41 -11.67 17.67
C GLN A 228 10.69 -10.35 16.93
N TYR A 229 10.15 -9.22 17.41
CA TYR A 229 10.24 -7.95 16.70
C TYR A 229 11.59 -7.26 16.95
N PHE A 230 12.39 -7.04 15.90
CA PHE A 230 13.73 -6.42 15.99
C PHE A 230 13.64 -4.92 16.25
N VAL A 231 14.48 -4.40 17.15
CA VAL A 231 14.53 -2.98 17.54
C VAL A 231 15.97 -2.54 17.71
N TRP A 232 16.21 -1.23 17.70
CA TRP A 232 17.55 -0.70 17.91
C TRP A 232 18.15 -1.12 19.25
N GLY A 233 19.41 -1.57 19.26
CA GLY A 233 20.13 -1.87 20.49
C GLY A 233 19.61 -3.09 21.27
N ASP A 234 18.85 -3.99 20.66
CA ASP A 234 18.37 -5.22 21.31
C ASP A 234 19.42 -6.34 21.43
N GLY A 235 20.64 -6.11 20.92
CA GLY A 235 21.73 -7.07 20.93
C GLY A 235 21.58 -8.21 19.92
N ARG A 236 20.58 -8.16 19.02
CA ARG A 236 20.38 -9.18 17.98
C ARG A 236 20.93 -8.73 16.64
N SER A 237 21.24 -9.72 15.81
CA SER A 237 21.52 -9.58 14.39
C SER A 237 20.92 -10.77 13.65
N THR A 238 20.63 -10.58 12.37
CA THR A 238 20.10 -11.61 11.49
C THR A 238 21.25 -12.52 11.01
N PRO A 239 21.21 -13.83 11.26
CA PRO A 239 22.22 -14.75 10.74
C PRO A 239 22.37 -14.62 9.22
N GLY A 240 23.62 -14.61 8.75
CA GLY A 240 23.93 -14.45 7.33
C GLY A 240 23.98 -13.01 6.83
N ASP A 241 23.53 -12.03 7.63
CA ASP A 241 23.57 -10.61 7.28
C ASP A 241 24.62 -9.84 8.12
N PRO A 242 25.87 -9.69 7.64
CA PRO A 242 26.92 -8.97 8.37
C PRO A 242 26.67 -7.45 8.46
N LEU A 243 25.72 -6.91 7.71
CA LEU A 243 25.37 -5.48 7.75
C LEU A 243 24.19 -5.19 8.67
N ASP A 244 23.55 -6.21 9.24
CA ASP A 244 22.59 -6.07 10.33
C ASP A 244 23.34 -5.83 11.66
N THR A 245 23.78 -4.58 11.85
CA THR A 245 24.45 -4.13 13.09
C THR A 245 23.52 -3.32 14.01
N PHE A 246 22.21 -3.34 13.75
CA PHE A 246 21.24 -2.48 14.45
C PHE A 246 21.09 -2.82 15.95
N GLY A 247 21.33 -4.07 16.33
CA GLY A 247 21.32 -4.51 17.73
C GLY A 247 22.51 -4.01 18.56
N ASP A 248 23.59 -3.52 17.94
CA ASP A 248 24.79 -3.02 18.61
C ASP A 248 24.93 -1.49 18.45
N LEU A 249 24.55 -0.76 19.50
CA LEU A 249 24.66 0.71 19.52
C LEU A 249 26.11 1.23 19.57
N SER A 250 27.09 0.36 19.84
CA SER A 250 28.51 0.74 19.77
C SER A 250 29.05 0.73 18.33
N ASN A 251 28.36 0.04 17.42
CA ASN A 251 28.70 -0.06 16.00
C ASN A 251 27.46 0.12 15.09
N PRO A 252 26.77 1.28 15.17
CA PRO A 252 25.57 1.51 14.38
C PRO A 252 25.92 1.60 12.88
N PRO A 253 24.96 1.27 11.98
CA PRO A 253 25.17 1.43 10.55
C PRO A 253 25.55 2.86 10.19
N LYS A 254 26.67 3.04 9.49
CA LYS A 254 27.26 4.36 9.21
C LYS A 254 26.37 5.30 8.39
N TRP A 255 25.37 4.76 7.69
CA TRP A 255 24.45 5.49 6.83
C TRP A 255 23.21 6.04 7.58
N LEU A 256 23.07 5.75 8.89
CA LEU A 256 22.01 6.28 9.74
C LEU A 256 22.57 6.93 11.00
N PRO A 257 21.87 7.93 11.55
CA PRO A 257 22.15 8.38 12.91
C PRO A 257 21.82 7.27 13.92
N ALA A 258 22.68 7.11 14.93
CA ALA A 258 22.45 6.17 16.03
C ALA A 258 21.14 6.46 16.77
N ARG A 259 20.51 5.41 17.32
CA ARG A 259 19.21 5.47 18.00
C ARG A 259 19.29 5.09 19.47
N LYS A 260 18.19 5.32 20.18
CA LYS A 260 18.06 4.86 21.55
C LYS A 260 17.72 3.37 21.54
N LYS A 261 18.16 2.69 22.59
CA LYS A 261 17.83 1.30 22.83
C LYS A 261 16.30 1.11 22.86
N HIS A 262 15.82 0.13 22.11
CA HIS A 262 14.44 -0.26 21.86
C HIS A 262 13.59 0.68 21.01
N ASP A 263 14.17 1.70 20.38
CA ASP A 263 13.45 2.46 19.35
C ASP A 263 13.04 1.53 18.19
N PHE A 264 11.92 1.87 17.55
CA PHE A 264 11.46 1.21 16.33
C PHE A 264 12.59 1.16 15.30
N LEU A 265 12.82 -0.04 14.74
CA LEU A 265 13.85 -0.24 13.74
C LEU A 265 13.40 0.18 12.34
N SER A 266 12.56 -0.66 11.71
CA SER A 266 12.01 -0.46 10.37
C SER A 266 10.94 -1.51 10.09
N GLU A 267 9.97 -1.11 9.29
CA GLU A 267 8.97 -1.94 8.61
C GLU A 267 8.72 -1.37 7.20
N GLY A 268 9.76 -1.02 6.45
CA GLY A 268 9.62 -0.36 5.14
C GLY A 268 8.55 -1.02 4.26
N ASP A 269 8.58 -2.35 4.14
CA ASP A 269 7.69 -3.12 3.28
C ASP A 269 6.25 -3.26 3.78
N THR A 270 5.97 -2.88 5.03
CA THR A 270 4.61 -2.92 5.59
C THR A 270 3.62 -2.12 4.74
N VAL A 271 4.10 -1.09 4.05
CA VAL A 271 3.30 -0.26 3.14
C VAL A 271 2.68 -1.04 1.98
N ALA A 272 3.26 -2.19 1.60
CA ALA A 272 2.77 -3.03 0.50
C ALA A 272 1.39 -3.66 0.78
N PHE A 273 1.03 -3.87 2.05
CA PHE A 273 -0.28 -4.39 2.42
C PHE A 273 -1.16 -3.39 3.17
N MET A 274 -0.65 -2.24 3.59
CA MET A 274 -1.41 -1.28 4.42
C MET A 274 -2.70 -0.76 3.75
N ASN A 275 -2.73 -0.66 2.41
CA ASN A 275 -3.94 -0.30 1.67
C ASN A 275 -4.87 -1.50 1.37
N LEU A 276 -4.43 -2.72 1.68
CA LEU A 276 -5.23 -3.95 1.58
C LEU A 276 -5.92 -4.28 2.90
N ILE A 277 -5.53 -3.63 4.01
CA ILE A 277 -6.22 -3.77 5.30
C ILE A 277 -7.60 -3.13 5.19
N ASP A 278 -8.64 -3.88 5.53
CA ASP A 278 -9.98 -3.32 5.68
C ASP A 278 -10.04 -2.46 6.93
N THR A 279 -9.96 -1.16 6.68
CA THR A 279 -10.12 -0.10 7.68
C THR A 279 -11.46 0.62 7.51
N GLY A 280 -12.27 0.21 6.52
CA GLY A 280 -13.44 0.95 6.04
C GLY A 280 -13.11 2.20 5.22
N LEU A 281 -11.82 2.51 4.98
CA LEU A 281 -11.40 3.57 4.07
C LEU A 281 -11.59 3.20 2.60
N ARG A 282 -11.85 1.94 2.24
CA ARG A 282 -12.01 1.47 0.84
C ARG A 282 -10.81 1.83 -0.05
N SER A 283 -9.61 1.54 0.42
CA SER A 283 -8.35 1.96 -0.23
C SER A 283 -7.86 1.01 -1.32
N GLU A 284 -8.31 -0.25 -1.29
CA GLU A 284 -7.93 -1.30 -2.23
C GLU A 284 -8.45 -1.08 -3.68
N PRO A 285 -9.74 -0.73 -3.90
CA PRO A 285 -10.34 -0.76 -5.24
C PRO A 285 -9.82 0.30 -6.21
N ASP A 286 -9.37 1.45 -5.69
CA ASP A 286 -8.90 2.58 -6.48
C ASP A 286 -7.63 3.17 -5.85
N PRO A 287 -6.47 3.11 -6.53
CA PRO A 287 -5.21 3.63 -6.01
C PRO A 287 -5.27 5.12 -5.62
N THR A 288 -6.17 5.91 -6.21
CA THR A 288 -6.27 7.35 -5.91
C THR A 288 -7.08 7.64 -4.67
N TRP A 289 -7.63 6.62 -3.99
CA TRP A 289 -8.53 6.84 -2.86
C TRP A 289 -7.82 7.03 -1.54
N GLY A 290 -6.57 6.56 -1.43
CA GLY A 290 -5.76 6.71 -0.23
C GLY A 290 -6.22 5.82 0.93
N GLY A 291 -5.25 5.45 1.76
CA GLY A 291 -5.42 4.65 2.97
C GLY A 291 -4.19 4.72 3.84
N TRP A 292 -4.05 3.76 4.77
CA TRP A 292 -2.88 3.69 5.67
C TRP A 292 -1.55 3.56 4.91
N GLY A 293 -1.56 2.98 3.70
CA GLY A 293 -0.40 2.90 2.81
C GLY A 293 -0.21 4.12 1.91
N GLY A 294 -1.00 5.18 2.09
CA GLY A 294 -0.97 6.38 1.27
C GLY A 294 -1.88 6.33 0.04
N ARG A 295 -1.88 7.42 -0.72
CA ARG A 295 -2.61 7.59 -1.98
C ARG A 295 -1.63 7.50 -3.14
N LEU A 296 -2.05 6.91 -4.25
CA LEU A 296 -1.25 6.79 -5.45
C LEU A 296 -1.78 7.68 -6.59
N VAL A 297 -0.88 8.01 -7.52
CA VAL A 297 -1.18 8.74 -8.75
C VAL A 297 -0.65 7.95 -9.93
N ARG A 298 -1.37 8.03 -11.05
CA ARG A 298 -1.00 7.34 -12.29
C ARG A 298 0.18 8.06 -12.95
N GLN A 299 1.18 7.32 -13.39
CA GLN A 299 2.28 7.86 -14.20
C GLN A 299 1.83 8.11 -15.64
N THR A 300 2.27 9.24 -16.23
CA THR A 300 1.85 9.63 -17.58
C THR A 300 2.59 8.86 -18.67
N THR A 301 3.85 8.47 -18.42
CA THR A 301 4.72 7.74 -19.36
C THR A 301 4.55 6.22 -19.28
N ALA A 302 3.98 5.71 -18.19
CA ALA A 302 3.68 4.30 -17.98
C ALA A 302 2.29 4.20 -17.32
N PRO A 303 1.19 4.17 -18.09
CA PRO A 303 -0.16 4.37 -17.56
C PRO A 303 -0.61 3.29 -16.56
N ASN A 304 -0.01 2.11 -16.57
CA ASN A 304 -0.33 1.06 -15.59
C ASN A 304 0.59 1.06 -14.35
N LEU A 305 1.60 1.95 -14.32
CA LEU A 305 2.39 2.24 -13.14
C LEU A 305 1.75 3.36 -12.32
N TRP A 306 1.58 3.09 -11.04
CA TRP A 306 1.08 4.02 -10.02
C TRP A 306 2.17 4.25 -9.00
N THR A 307 2.40 5.49 -8.60
CA THR A 307 3.38 5.82 -7.56
C THR A 307 2.74 6.64 -6.46
N SER A 308 3.43 6.75 -5.32
CA SER A 308 2.99 7.59 -4.21
C SER A 308 2.67 9.03 -4.66
N ALA A 309 1.53 9.55 -4.21
CA ALA A 309 1.15 10.93 -4.41
C ALA A 309 2.19 11.85 -3.74
N PRO A 310 2.59 12.96 -4.37
CA PRO A 310 3.66 13.82 -3.86
C PRO A 310 3.29 14.53 -2.55
N SER A 311 1.99 14.82 -2.36
CA SER A 311 1.46 15.47 -1.16
C SER A 311 -0.04 15.23 -1.06
N ASP A 312 -0.56 15.46 0.13
CA ASP A 312 -2.00 15.64 0.37
C ASP A 312 -2.24 16.87 1.25
N LEU A 313 -3.48 17.35 1.30
CA LEU A 313 -3.89 18.46 2.17
C LEU A 313 -3.88 18.06 3.66
N GLY A 314 -3.07 18.78 4.43
CA GLY A 314 -2.98 18.71 5.88
C GLY A 314 -3.88 19.70 6.63
N PRO A 315 -3.71 19.82 7.96
CA PRO A 315 -4.41 20.79 8.77
C PRO A 315 -4.29 22.21 8.20
N GLY A 316 -5.40 22.94 8.16
CA GLY A 316 -5.47 24.27 7.55
C GLY A 316 -5.48 24.30 6.02
N GLY A 317 -5.58 23.13 5.35
CA GLY A 317 -5.65 23.05 3.88
C GLY A 317 -4.32 23.28 3.17
N LYS A 318 -3.19 23.15 3.89
CA LYS A 318 -1.84 23.24 3.31
C LYS A 318 -1.44 21.90 2.72
N ALA A 319 -0.88 21.88 1.51
CA ALA A 319 -0.25 20.68 0.96
C ALA A 319 0.99 20.30 1.79
N ILE A 320 1.01 19.07 2.29
CA ILE A 320 2.12 18.52 3.09
C ILE A 320 2.61 17.25 2.40
N GLY A 321 3.92 17.20 2.08
CA GLY A 321 4.55 16.01 1.56
C GLY A 321 4.41 14.84 2.53
N SER A 322 4.24 13.62 2.01
CA SER A 322 4.05 12.39 2.81
C SER A 322 2.78 12.32 3.69
N TYR A 323 1.96 13.37 3.73
CA TYR A 323 0.75 13.40 4.57
C TYR A 323 -0.30 12.36 4.18
N GLY A 324 -0.25 11.88 2.92
CA GLY A 324 -1.10 10.81 2.43
C GLY A 324 -1.01 9.53 3.27
N TRP A 325 0.15 9.24 3.85
CA TRP A 325 0.34 8.08 4.73
C TRP A 325 0.60 8.46 6.20
N THR A 326 1.33 9.56 6.49
CA THR A 326 1.70 9.89 7.89
C THR A 326 0.51 10.26 8.79
N ARG A 327 -0.60 10.72 8.21
CA ARG A 327 -1.80 11.06 8.99
C ARG A 327 -2.45 9.86 9.67
N TRP A 328 -2.16 8.65 9.19
CA TRP A 328 -2.79 7.40 9.65
C TRP A 328 -1.96 6.65 10.69
N ILE A 329 -0.75 7.11 10.99
CA ILE A 329 0.19 6.46 11.93
C ILE A 329 -0.46 6.12 13.27
N PRO A 330 -1.17 7.04 13.95
CA PRO A 330 -1.78 6.71 15.24
C PRO A 330 -2.75 5.54 15.17
N ALA A 331 -3.60 5.51 14.14
CA ALA A 331 -4.58 4.44 13.95
C ALA A 331 -3.88 3.11 13.61
N ALA A 332 -2.90 3.13 12.71
CA ALA A 332 -2.16 1.94 12.31
C ALA A 332 -1.34 1.33 13.46
N GLN A 333 -0.68 2.17 14.27
CA GLN A 333 0.13 1.71 15.40
C GLN A 333 -0.74 1.21 16.56
N ASN A 334 -1.86 1.88 16.86
CA ASN A 334 -2.80 1.39 17.86
C ASN A 334 -3.48 0.09 17.44
N ASP A 335 -3.82 -0.07 16.16
CA ASP A 335 -4.34 -1.33 15.62
C ASP A 335 -3.34 -2.48 15.81
N PHE A 336 -2.07 -2.25 15.49
CA PHE A 336 -1.03 -3.27 15.70
C PHE A 336 -0.87 -3.64 17.18
N ALA A 337 -0.80 -2.64 18.05
CA ALA A 337 -0.72 -2.83 19.49
C ALA A 337 -1.90 -3.65 20.04
N ALA A 338 -3.12 -3.36 19.59
CA ALA A 338 -4.30 -4.13 20.02
C ALA A 338 -4.24 -5.58 19.51
N ARG A 339 -3.85 -5.81 18.26
CA ARG A 339 -3.69 -7.18 17.74
C ARG A 339 -2.66 -7.97 18.55
N LEU A 340 -1.54 -7.34 18.95
CA LEU A 340 -0.56 -8.00 19.82
C LEU A 340 -1.17 -8.35 21.19
N LYS A 341 -2.00 -7.46 21.77
CA LYS A 341 -2.75 -7.80 22.99
C LYS A 341 -3.71 -8.96 22.77
N TRP A 342 -4.43 -9.01 21.64
CA TRP A 342 -5.29 -10.14 21.29
C TRP A 342 -4.50 -11.45 21.26
N SER A 343 -3.23 -11.43 20.83
CA SER A 343 -2.41 -12.63 20.75
C SER A 343 -2.15 -13.30 22.10
N VAL A 344 -2.22 -12.54 23.19
CA VAL A 344 -1.98 -13.03 24.56
C VAL A 344 -3.21 -12.99 25.45
N THR A 345 -4.36 -12.57 24.90
CA THR A 345 -5.63 -12.51 25.63
C THR A 345 -6.46 -13.75 25.32
N PRO A 346 -6.77 -14.61 26.30
CA PRO A 346 -7.65 -15.74 26.09
C PRO A 346 -9.09 -15.32 25.75
N PRO A 347 -9.86 -16.18 25.05
CA PRO A 347 -11.27 -15.95 24.80
C PRO A 347 -12.04 -15.60 26.09
N GLY A 348 -12.95 -14.63 26.02
CA GLY A 348 -13.78 -14.20 27.15
C GLY A 348 -13.08 -13.27 28.15
N ARG A 349 -11.79 -12.98 27.98
CA ARG A 349 -11.12 -11.91 28.73
C ARG A 349 -11.34 -10.56 28.03
N PRO A 350 -11.59 -9.47 28.79
CA PRO A 350 -11.76 -8.15 28.20
C PRO A 350 -10.51 -7.68 27.46
N VAL A 351 -10.69 -7.27 26.21
CA VAL A 351 -9.68 -6.56 25.40
C VAL A 351 -10.41 -5.74 24.33
N ASP A 352 -9.83 -4.60 23.98
CA ASP A 352 -10.45 -3.66 23.04
C ASP A 352 -10.39 -4.17 21.59
N HIS A 353 -11.46 -3.98 20.84
CA HIS A 353 -11.61 -4.24 19.41
C HIS A 353 -11.93 -2.94 18.65
N GLN A 354 -11.77 -2.96 17.33
CA GLN A 354 -12.06 -1.78 16.51
C GLN A 354 -13.55 -1.44 16.59
N PRO A 355 -13.92 -0.14 16.68
CA PRO A 355 -15.31 0.27 16.56
C PRO A 355 -15.92 -0.23 15.25
N VAL A 356 -17.17 -0.69 15.29
CA VAL A 356 -17.90 -1.08 14.08
C VAL A 356 -18.44 0.17 13.41
N VAL A 357 -18.05 0.40 12.15
CA VAL A 357 -18.52 1.54 11.35
C VAL A 357 -19.17 1.03 10.06
N ARG A 358 -20.45 1.38 9.86
CA ARG A 358 -21.18 1.08 8.63
C ARG A 358 -21.88 2.33 8.11
N PRO A 359 -21.43 2.90 6.97
CA PRO A 359 -22.18 3.96 6.30
C PRO A 359 -23.61 3.49 5.99
N LEU A 360 -24.60 4.27 6.42
CA LEU A 360 -26.01 4.05 6.07
C LEU A 360 -26.34 4.79 4.78
N THR A 361 -25.69 5.92 4.56
CA THR A 361 -25.72 6.61 3.27
C THR A 361 -24.85 5.86 2.27
N ARG A 362 -25.44 5.52 1.12
CA ARG A 362 -24.74 4.86 0.03
C ARG A 362 -24.04 5.88 -0.85
N ASP A 363 -23.02 5.42 -1.58
CA ASP A 363 -22.48 6.16 -2.71
C ASP A 363 -23.61 6.53 -3.68
N GLY A 364 -23.54 7.72 -4.27
CA GLY A 364 -24.67 8.17 -5.07
C GLY A 364 -24.51 9.52 -5.72
N GLN A 365 -25.50 9.86 -6.53
CA GLN A 365 -25.55 11.11 -7.26
C GLN A 365 -26.23 12.19 -6.41
N VAL A 366 -25.65 13.39 -6.37
CA VAL A 366 -26.18 14.55 -5.62
C VAL A 366 -26.28 15.77 -6.51
N ARG A 367 -27.28 16.64 -6.30
CA ARG A 367 -27.42 17.85 -7.11
C ARG A 367 -26.53 18.96 -6.56
N ALA A 368 -25.84 19.68 -7.44
CA ALA A 368 -25.15 20.91 -7.04
C ALA A 368 -26.14 21.90 -6.39
N GLY A 369 -25.71 22.56 -5.31
CA GLY A 369 -26.52 23.54 -4.57
C GLY A 369 -27.53 22.92 -3.60
N THR A 370 -27.44 21.63 -3.32
CA THR A 370 -28.33 20.95 -2.34
C THR A 370 -27.58 20.57 -1.07
N THR A 371 -28.33 20.45 0.02
CA THR A 371 -27.83 19.87 1.26
C THR A 371 -28.25 18.40 1.33
N VAL A 372 -27.30 17.52 1.58
CA VAL A 372 -27.55 16.08 1.73
C VAL A 372 -27.23 15.63 3.14
N THR A 373 -28.04 14.72 3.68
CA THR A 373 -27.75 14.11 4.99
C THR A 373 -26.92 12.85 4.78
N VAL A 374 -25.80 12.76 5.48
CA VAL A 374 -24.95 11.56 5.53
C VAL A 374 -25.01 10.94 6.92
N CYS A 375 -25.22 9.63 7.00
CA CYS A 375 -25.39 8.90 8.26
C CYS A 375 -24.55 7.62 8.28
N GLY A 376 -24.12 7.20 9.47
CA GLY A 376 -23.47 5.92 9.71
C GLY A 376 -23.93 5.27 11.02
N LEU A 377 -23.99 3.94 11.01
CA LEU A 377 -24.07 3.14 12.23
C LEU A 377 -22.66 3.05 12.82
N VAL A 378 -22.54 3.42 14.10
CA VAL A 378 -21.28 3.36 14.84
C VAL A 378 -21.55 2.85 16.25
N TYR A 379 -20.79 1.84 16.67
CA TYR A 379 -20.78 1.35 18.05
C TYR A 379 -19.44 0.67 18.37
N ASP A 380 -19.12 0.60 19.65
CA ASP A 380 -18.00 -0.18 20.17
C ASP A 380 -18.51 -1.61 20.43
N PRO A 381 -17.92 -2.66 19.84
CA PRO A 381 -18.31 -4.03 20.11
C PRO A 381 -18.09 -4.44 21.58
N ASP A 382 -17.20 -3.73 22.30
CA ASP A 382 -16.90 -3.96 23.72
C ASP A 382 -17.77 -3.08 24.66
N GLY A 383 -18.72 -2.32 24.09
CA GLY A 383 -19.70 -1.52 24.85
C GLY A 383 -19.21 -0.13 25.30
N GLY A 384 -18.00 0.27 24.94
CA GLY A 384 -17.43 1.58 25.24
C GLY A 384 -18.03 2.75 24.44
N PRO A 385 -17.83 4.01 24.89
CA PRO A 385 -18.18 5.18 24.10
C PRO A 385 -17.24 5.36 22.91
N VAL A 386 -17.82 5.83 21.79
CA VAL A 386 -17.11 6.06 20.52
C VAL A 386 -17.27 7.51 20.07
N ALA A 387 -16.15 8.20 19.88
CA ALA A 387 -16.12 9.52 19.26
C ALA A 387 -16.23 9.39 17.74
N VAL A 388 -17.05 10.21 17.09
CA VAL A 388 -17.24 10.19 15.64
C VAL A 388 -16.93 11.54 15.00
N ARG A 389 -16.45 11.51 13.74
CA ARG A 389 -16.25 12.72 12.95
C ARG A 389 -16.39 12.45 11.45
N TRP A 390 -17.27 13.20 10.81
CA TRP A 390 -17.33 13.35 9.36
C TRP A 390 -16.30 14.37 8.88
N SER A 391 -15.58 14.02 7.81
CA SER A 391 -14.61 14.90 7.16
C SER A 391 -14.64 14.68 5.65
N GLN A 392 -14.28 15.70 4.87
CA GLN A 392 -14.04 15.53 3.44
C GLN A 392 -12.60 15.11 3.21
N TYR A 393 -12.39 14.01 2.49
CA TYR A 393 -11.07 13.64 1.98
C TYR A 393 -10.87 14.27 0.60
N GLN A 394 -10.44 15.53 0.60
CA GLN A 394 -10.34 16.35 -0.62
C GLN A 394 -9.42 15.74 -1.67
N ASP A 395 -8.24 15.24 -1.28
CA ASP A 395 -7.25 14.69 -2.22
C ASP A 395 -7.70 13.42 -2.95
N ALA A 396 -8.65 12.68 -2.37
CA ALA A 396 -9.26 11.51 -3.00
C ALA A 396 -10.43 11.90 -3.94
N GLY A 397 -11.07 13.04 -3.68
CA GLY A 397 -12.17 13.56 -4.48
C GLY A 397 -11.69 14.30 -5.72
N THR A 398 -12.52 14.35 -6.75
CA THR A 398 -12.24 15.16 -7.94
C THR A 398 -12.83 16.57 -7.86
N PHE A 399 -13.66 16.86 -6.86
CA PHE A 399 -14.13 18.21 -6.57
C PHE A 399 -13.01 19.05 -5.92
N PRO A 400 -12.58 20.18 -6.52
CA PRO A 400 -11.40 20.92 -6.08
C PRO A 400 -11.60 21.79 -4.83
N GLY A 401 -12.82 21.87 -4.29
CA GLY A 401 -13.16 22.73 -3.16
C GLY A 401 -13.50 21.96 -1.90
N ALA A 402 -13.70 22.71 -0.82
CA ALA A 402 -14.24 22.19 0.43
C ALA A 402 -15.78 22.19 0.43
N VAL A 403 -16.38 21.20 1.09
CA VAL A 403 -17.80 21.21 1.45
C VAL A 403 -17.98 21.59 2.91
N THR A 404 -19.06 22.30 3.22
CA THR A 404 -19.46 22.55 4.60
C THR A 404 -20.18 21.33 5.15
N ILE A 405 -19.74 20.86 6.33
CA ILE A 405 -20.34 19.72 7.04
C ILE A 405 -20.86 20.21 8.40
N THR A 406 -22.18 20.31 8.54
CA THR A 406 -22.84 20.70 9.79
C THR A 406 -23.17 19.46 10.62
N GLY A 407 -22.86 19.48 11.92
CA GLY A 407 -22.98 18.31 12.80
C GLY A 407 -21.95 17.23 12.49
N ALA A 408 -20.73 17.63 12.10
CA ALA A 408 -19.67 16.71 11.71
C ALA A 408 -19.30 15.71 12.81
N ASP A 409 -19.48 16.05 14.08
CA ASP A 409 -19.25 15.24 15.27
C ASP A 409 -20.43 14.32 15.64
N ARG A 410 -21.44 14.21 14.77
CA ARG A 410 -22.62 13.36 14.98
C ARG A 410 -22.61 12.17 14.02
N ARG A 411 -23.34 11.11 14.38
CA ARG A 411 -23.56 9.94 13.51
C ARG A 411 -24.23 10.29 12.18
N CYS A 412 -25.07 11.34 12.20
CA CYS A 412 -25.66 11.95 11.01
C CYS A 412 -25.24 13.42 10.90
N ALA A 413 -24.73 13.82 9.73
CA ALA A 413 -24.28 15.16 9.42
C ALA A 413 -24.94 15.68 8.13
N GLN A 414 -25.03 17.01 7.99
CA GLN A 414 -25.52 17.66 6.78
C GLN A 414 -24.34 18.19 5.96
N VAL A 415 -24.31 17.86 4.67
CA VAL A 415 -23.26 18.26 3.74
C VAL A 415 -23.84 19.19 2.68
N ALA A 416 -23.36 20.43 2.64
CA ALA A 416 -23.74 21.39 1.62
C ALA A 416 -22.93 21.15 0.34
N VAL A 417 -23.58 20.69 -0.72
CA VAL A 417 -22.96 20.50 -2.03
C VAL A 417 -22.89 21.85 -2.74
N PRO A 418 -21.69 22.37 -3.09
CA PRO A 418 -21.57 23.71 -3.66
C PRO A 418 -22.36 23.89 -4.96
N ALA A 419 -23.04 25.02 -5.12
CA ALA A 419 -23.85 25.31 -6.31
C ALA A 419 -23.02 25.35 -7.61
N GLY A 420 -21.76 25.80 -7.52
CA GLY A 420 -20.81 25.82 -8.63
C GLY A 420 -20.13 24.49 -8.93
N ALA A 421 -20.43 23.41 -8.20
CA ALA A 421 -19.79 22.12 -8.39
C ALA A 421 -20.15 21.54 -9.78
N ARG A 422 -19.11 21.21 -10.56
CA ARG A 422 -19.28 20.68 -11.92
C ARG A 422 -19.82 19.25 -11.89
N SER A 423 -20.67 18.90 -12.86
CA SER A 423 -21.17 17.54 -13.03
C SER A 423 -20.02 16.54 -13.19
N GLY A 424 -20.17 15.36 -12.60
CA GLY A 424 -19.18 14.28 -12.64
C GLY A 424 -18.08 14.39 -11.57
N ARG A 425 -17.97 15.52 -10.86
CA ARG A 425 -17.00 15.65 -9.76
C ARG A 425 -17.43 14.82 -8.55
N THR A 426 -16.48 14.23 -7.85
CA THR A 426 -16.67 13.37 -6.69
C THR A 426 -16.27 14.09 -5.41
N ILE A 427 -17.07 13.92 -4.37
CA ILE A 427 -16.84 14.43 -3.02
C ILE A 427 -16.76 13.20 -2.12
N HIS A 428 -15.59 12.97 -1.53
CA HIS A 428 -15.33 11.81 -0.69
C HIS A 428 -15.47 12.23 0.77
N LEU A 429 -16.36 11.55 1.50
CA LEU A 429 -16.63 11.81 2.90
C LEU A 429 -16.19 10.60 3.73
N ILE A 430 -15.47 10.87 4.81
CA ILE A 430 -14.96 9.87 5.74
C ILE A 430 -15.63 10.10 7.09
N LEU A 431 -16.34 9.08 7.57
CA LEU A 431 -16.76 8.94 8.95
C LEU A 431 -15.64 8.22 9.70
N THR A 432 -14.91 8.95 10.52
CA THR A 432 -13.92 8.39 11.45
C THR A 432 -14.63 8.07 12.77
N ALA A 433 -14.39 6.88 13.33
CA ALA A 433 -14.86 6.49 14.64
C ALA A 433 -13.70 5.98 15.50
N THR A 434 -13.53 6.54 16.70
CA THR A 434 -12.44 6.20 17.61
C THR A 434 -13.00 5.83 18.97
N GLY A 435 -12.64 4.63 19.44
CA GLY A 435 -13.00 4.15 20.78
C GLY A 435 -12.28 4.92 21.89
N SER A 436 -12.77 4.80 23.11
CA SER A 436 -12.24 5.53 24.29
C SER A 436 -11.18 4.76 25.09
N ALA A 437 -10.79 3.58 24.61
CA ALA A 437 -9.76 2.75 25.21
C ALA A 437 -8.43 3.50 25.42
N ARG A 438 -7.62 3.03 26.39
CA ARG A 438 -6.29 3.59 26.66
C ARG A 438 -5.36 3.54 25.44
N THR A 439 -5.56 2.56 24.56
CA THR A 439 -4.96 2.49 23.23
C THR A 439 -6.10 2.68 22.22
N PRO A 440 -6.44 3.92 21.81
CA PRO A 440 -7.64 4.18 21.03
C PRO A 440 -7.62 3.51 19.66
N LEU A 441 -8.58 2.61 19.42
CA LEU A 441 -8.78 1.97 18.13
C LEU A 441 -9.67 2.82 17.24
N THR A 442 -9.32 2.90 15.96
CA THR A 442 -10.02 3.72 14.98
C THR A 442 -10.43 2.89 13.77
N HIS A 443 -11.69 3.04 13.37
CA HIS A 443 -12.22 2.48 12.12
C HIS A 443 -12.94 3.58 11.33
N TYR A 444 -13.12 3.36 10.04
CA TYR A 444 -13.63 4.37 9.13
C TYR A 444 -14.86 3.88 8.36
N GLY A 445 -15.56 4.82 7.74
CA GLY A 445 -16.55 4.55 6.71
C GLY A 445 -16.47 5.62 5.62
N ARG A 446 -16.46 5.22 4.35
CA ARG A 446 -16.39 6.15 3.21
C ARG A 446 -17.69 6.19 2.42
N VAL A 447 -18.15 7.41 2.13
CA VAL A 447 -19.26 7.72 1.21
C VAL A 447 -18.74 8.58 0.06
N VAL A 448 -19.02 8.19 -1.18
CA VAL A 448 -18.64 8.95 -2.39
C VAL A 448 -19.90 9.55 -3.03
N LEU A 449 -19.94 10.89 -3.07
CA LEU A 449 -21.02 11.64 -3.70
C LEU A 449 -20.56 12.17 -5.05
N THR A 450 -21.26 11.80 -6.13
CA THR A 450 -20.99 12.31 -7.48
C THR A 450 -21.95 13.45 -7.80
N VAL A 451 -21.41 14.62 -8.12
CA VAL A 451 -22.20 15.81 -8.42
C VAL A 451 -22.89 15.64 -9.78
N ARG A 452 -24.19 15.91 -9.82
CA ARG A 452 -24.96 16.13 -11.04
C ARG A 452 -25.37 17.59 -11.14
N ARG A 453 -25.39 18.10 -12.36
CA ARG A 453 -26.11 19.35 -12.64
C ARG A 453 -27.59 19.17 -12.26
N PRO A 454 -28.25 20.20 -11.70
CA PRO A 454 -29.69 20.22 -11.71
C PRO A 454 -30.12 20.13 -13.18
N GLY A 455 -30.82 19.06 -13.54
CA GLY A 455 -31.43 18.97 -14.87
C GLY A 455 -32.24 20.24 -15.12
N LYS A 456 -32.14 20.82 -16.33
CA LYS A 456 -33.12 21.82 -16.77
C LYS A 456 -34.49 21.21 -16.43
N ARG A 457 -35.29 21.86 -15.59
CA ARG A 457 -36.70 21.50 -15.48
C ARG A 457 -37.19 21.49 -16.94
N PRO A 458 -37.76 20.39 -17.47
CA PRO A 458 -38.50 20.54 -18.70
C PRO A 458 -39.49 21.66 -18.43
N CYS A 459 -39.45 22.73 -19.22
CA CYS A 459 -40.49 23.75 -19.16
C CYS A 459 -41.80 22.98 -19.21
N ALA A 460 -42.58 23.05 -18.14
CA ALA A 460 -43.91 22.48 -18.14
C ALA A 460 -44.61 23.17 -19.32
N ARG A 461 -44.90 22.40 -20.37
CA ARG A 461 -45.86 22.82 -21.39
C ARG A 461 -47.23 22.76 -20.71
N ASP A 462 -47.52 23.76 -19.89
CA ASP A 462 -48.90 24.10 -19.58
C ASP A 462 -49.01 25.61 -19.31
N ARG A 463 -49.64 26.25 -20.30
CA ARG A 463 -50.45 27.47 -20.22
C ARG A 463 -49.79 28.75 -19.72
N GLY A 464 -49.11 29.40 -20.65
CA GLY A 464 -49.40 30.80 -21.01
C GLY A 464 -49.11 31.89 -19.97
N ARG A 465 -47.87 32.41 -19.99
CA ARG A 465 -47.48 33.84 -19.99
C ARG A 465 -46.06 33.98 -19.44
N CYS A 466 -45.07 34.02 -20.35
CA CYS A 466 -43.86 34.78 -20.10
C CYS A 466 -43.95 36.03 -20.98
N ARG A 467 -44.19 37.20 -20.36
CA ARG A 467 -43.92 38.49 -21.01
C ARG A 467 -42.42 38.67 -20.91
N ASP A 468 -41.74 38.62 -22.05
CA ASP A 468 -40.41 39.20 -22.16
C ASP A 468 -40.45 40.30 -23.22
N ARG A 469 -39.91 41.47 -22.86
CA ARG A 469 -39.98 42.68 -23.66
C ARG A 469 -38.86 42.65 -24.71
N GLY A 470 -39.26 42.78 -25.96
CA GLY A 470 -38.54 43.59 -26.95
C GLY A 470 -37.46 42.89 -27.78
N ARG A 471 -37.83 42.44 -28.98
CA ARG A 471 -37.44 43.06 -30.26
C ARG A 471 -37.90 42.18 -31.41
N TRP A 472 -38.58 42.81 -32.36
CA TRP A 472 -39.01 42.21 -33.61
C TRP A 472 -37.81 41.91 -34.53
N ARG A 473 -37.78 40.70 -35.09
CA ARG A 473 -37.26 40.42 -36.43
C ARG A 473 -38.15 39.34 -37.07
N GLU A 474 -38.82 39.70 -38.14
CA GLU A 474 -39.55 38.78 -39.03
C GLU A 474 -38.58 38.06 -39.96
N VAL A 475 -38.79 36.74 -40.16
CA VAL A 475 -38.42 35.98 -41.37
C VAL A 475 -39.41 34.79 -41.49
N PRO A 476 -39.91 34.42 -42.69
CA PRO A 476 -41.20 33.75 -42.87
C PRO A 476 -41.16 32.21 -42.81
N GLY A 477 -42.34 31.63 -42.58
CA GLY A 477 -42.57 30.23 -42.30
C GLY A 477 -42.47 29.26 -43.47
N ARG A 478 -42.45 27.96 -43.13
CA ARG A 478 -42.90 26.86 -43.99
C ARG A 478 -43.57 25.76 -43.16
N ASP A 479 -44.59 25.21 -43.79
CA ASP A 479 -45.64 24.31 -43.34
C ASP A 479 -45.20 22.89 -42.95
N ARG A 480 -46.06 22.31 -42.09
CA ARG A 480 -46.62 20.93 -42.03
C ARG A 480 -45.74 19.76 -42.50
N ASP A 481 -45.68 18.67 -41.71
CA ASP A 481 -46.76 17.67 -41.73
C ASP A 481 -46.65 16.58 -40.64
N LEU A 482 -47.82 16.02 -40.33
CA LEU A 482 -48.11 15.00 -39.31
C LEU A 482 -47.77 13.58 -39.80
N ARG A 483 -47.41 12.68 -38.87
CA ARG A 483 -48.11 11.40 -38.58
C ARG A 483 -47.32 10.48 -37.61
N ARG A 484 -48.08 9.89 -36.70
CA ARG A 484 -47.83 8.73 -35.81
C ARG A 484 -49.12 7.87 -35.89
N PRO A 485 -49.26 6.70 -35.24
CA PRO A 485 -48.31 5.66 -34.80
C PRO A 485 -48.87 4.23 -35.08
N ARG A 486 -48.21 3.16 -34.58
CA ARG A 486 -48.91 2.05 -33.88
C ARG A 486 -47.95 1.11 -33.13
N ARG A 487 -48.40 0.67 -31.94
CA ARG A 487 -47.86 -0.37 -31.06
C ARG A 487 -48.70 -1.64 -31.20
N VAL A 488 -48.11 -2.81 -30.95
CA VAL A 488 -48.84 -4.05 -30.61
C VAL A 488 -48.16 -4.73 -29.41
N ARG A 489 -48.97 -5.27 -28.49
CA ARG A 489 -48.63 -6.10 -27.31
C ARG A 489 -48.84 -7.58 -27.65
N GLY A 490 -48.17 -8.50 -26.95
CA GLY A 490 -48.52 -9.93 -26.93
C GLY A 490 -47.76 -10.72 -25.86
N HIS A 491 -48.51 -11.52 -25.08
CA HIS A 491 -48.15 -12.32 -23.89
C HIS A 491 -47.45 -13.66 -24.18
N GLY A 492 -46.89 -14.31 -23.14
CA GLY A 492 -46.82 -15.78 -23.04
C GLY A 492 -45.68 -16.36 -22.18
N GLY A 493 -46.02 -17.09 -21.10
CA GLY A 493 -45.10 -17.74 -20.14
C GLY A 493 -44.54 -19.12 -20.53
N PRO A 494 -43.88 -19.85 -19.59
CA PRO A 494 -42.72 -20.70 -19.88
C PRO A 494 -42.97 -22.22 -19.86
N ARG A 495 -42.07 -23.00 -20.48
CA ARG A 495 -41.96 -24.46 -20.30
C ARG A 495 -40.52 -24.94 -20.08
N ARG A 496 -40.36 -25.79 -19.06
CA ARG A 496 -39.20 -26.63 -18.76
C ARG A 496 -39.10 -27.80 -19.76
N ARG A 497 -37.88 -28.29 -20.07
CA ARG A 497 -37.34 -29.63 -19.68
C ARG A 497 -36.22 -30.13 -20.61
N ARG A 498 -35.26 -30.78 -19.93
CA ARG A 498 -34.54 -32.04 -20.23
C ARG A 498 -33.18 -32.02 -20.96
N ARG A 499 -32.21 -32.50 -20.17
CA ARG A 499 -30.98 -33.23 -20.50
C ARG A 499 -31.16 -34.28 -21.60
N ARG A 500 -30.12 -34.48 -22.41
CA ARG A 500 -29.67 -35.81 -22.88
C ARG A 500 -28.15 -35.83 -23.05
N SER A 501 -27.57 -36.88 -22.48
CA SER A 501 -26.21 -37.39 -22.61
C SER A 501 -26.03 -38.21 -23.89
N HIS A 502 -24.83 -38.22 -24.47
CA HIS A 502 -24.33 -39.39 -25.20
C HIS A 502 -22.80 -39.51 -25.08
N ARG A 503 -22.37 -40.77 -24.87
CA ARG A 503 -21.01 -41.32 -24.79
C ARG A 503 -20.49 -41.75 -26.16
N GLY A 504 -19.16 -41.88 -26.26
CA GLY A 504 -18.42 -42.81 -27.14
C GLY A 504 -18.04 -42.21 -28.50
N ARG A 505 -16.86 -42.41 -29.08
CA ARG A 505 -15.85 -43.48 -28.97
C ARG A 505 -14.45 -42.95 -29.30
N ALA A 506 -13.45 -43.72 -28.87
CA ALA A 506 -12.03 -43.60 -29.19
C ALA A 506 -11.70 -44.05 -30.62
N GLU A 507 -10.59 -43.54 -31.17
CA GLU A 507 -9.57 -44.32 -31.91
C GLU A 507 -8.32 -43.45 -32.19
N GLN A 508 -7.15 -44.01 -31.92
CA GLN A 508 -5.78 -43.61 -32.32
C GLN A 508 -5.29 -44.65 -33.36
N PRO A 509 -4.06 -44.61 -33.93
CA PRO A 509 -3.14 -43.50 -34.26
C PRO A 509 -2.58 -43.61 -35.71
N ALA A 510 -1.87 -42.59 -36.21
CA ALA A 510 -0.83 -42.79 -37.22
C ALA A 510 0.16 -41.61 -37.31
N ARG A 511 1.45 -41.91 -37.17
CA ARG A 511 2.64 -41.20 -37.70
C ARG A 511 3.16 -42.07 -38.88
N PRO A 512 3.97 -41.60 -39.87
CA PRO A 512 5.21 -40.84 -39.60
C PRO A 512 5.74 -39.85 -40.68
N ALA A 513 6.71 -39.04 -40.22
CA ALA A 513 7.98 -38.57 -40.83
C ALA A 513 8.04 -37.90 -42.23
N VAL A 514 8.81 -36.80 -42.33
CA VAL A 514 10.17 -36.70 -42.96
C VAL A 514 10.51 -35.24 -43.33
N HIS A 515 11.72 -34.80 -42.94
CA HIS A 515 12.72 -33.84 -43.50
C HIS A 515 12.30 -32.61 -44.37
N VAL A 516 12.96 -31.45 -44.49
CA VAL A 516 14.25 -30.85 -44.06
C VAL A 516 14.29 -29.39 -44.58
N HIS A 517 15.18 -28.58 -43.99
CA HIS A 517 15.91 -27.43 -44.54
C HIS A 517 15.66 -26.00 -44.03
N ALA A 518 16.81 -25.35 -43.90
CA ALA A 518 17.15 -24.12 -43.21
C ALA A 518 16.90 -22.88 -44.07
N GLY A 519 16.82 -21.73 -43.41
CA GLY A 519 16.84 -20.43 -44.05
C GLY A 519 17.07 -19.33 -43.03
N ALA A 520 18.32 -18.92 -42.86
CA ALA A 520 18.73 -17.80 -42.04
C ALA A 520 18.23 -16.46 -42.64
N ALA A 521 17.81 -15.53 -41.79
CA ALA A 521 17.82 -14.10 -42.11
C ALA A 521 18.00 -13.30 -40.81
N ALA A 522 19.21 -12.78 -40.63
CA ALA A 522 19.54 -11.79 -39.62
C ALA A 522 18.89 -10.45 -39.97
N ALA A 523 18.26 -9.82 -38.97
CA ALA A 523 17.89 -8.41 -39.03
C ALA A 523 18.28 -7.75 -37.70
N HIS A 524 19.29 -6.89 -37.77
CA HIS A 524 19.68 -5.99 -36.68
C HIS A 524 18.52 -5.06 -36.29
N PRO A 525 18.22 -4.86 -35.00
CA PRO A 525 17.50 -3.68 -34.55
C PRO A 525 18.49 -2.58 -34.17
N ALA A 526 18.22 -1.39 -34.70
CA ALA A 526 18.87 -0.13 -34.34
C ALA A 526 18.80 0.12 -32.82
N GLY A 527 19.93 0.57 -32.26
CA GLY A 527 20.07 0.87 -30.83
C GLY A 527 19.20 2.05 -30.37
N PRO A 528 18.84 2.09 -29.07
CA PRO A 528 18.06 3.20 -28.52
C PRO A 528 18.92 4.47 -28.32
N PRO A 529 18.32 5.67 -28.30
CA PRO A 529 19.06 6.92 -28.18
C PRO A 529 19.66 7.10 -26.78
N HIS A 530 20.94 7.44 -26.73
CA HIS A 530 21.66 7.80 -25.51
C HIS A 530 21.06 9.04 -24.83
N LEU A 531 20.46 8.86 -23.65
CA LEU A 531 20.19 9.94 -22.71
C LEU A 531 21.47 10.27 -21.94
N ARG A 532 22.02 11.48 -22.17
CA ARG A 532 23.15 12.02 -21.40
C ARG A 532 22.75 12.20 -19.93
N PRO A 533 23.60 11.84 -18.96
CA PRO A 533 23.36 12.13 -17.54
C PRO A 533 23.51 13.63 -17.25
N PRO A 534 22.80 14.19 -16.24
CA PRO A 534 22.92 15.60 -15.89
C PRO A 534 24.31 15.92 -15.32
N ARG A 535 24.87 17.05 -15.75
CA ARG A 535 26.13 17.62 -15.26
C ARG A 535 26.06 17.86 -13.74
N ARG A 536 27.02 17.30 -13.01
CA ARG A 536 27.28 17.64 -11.60
C ARG A 536 27.67 19.12 -11.48
N LEU A 537 26.89 19.88 -10.72
CA LEU A 537 27.30 21.20 -10.22
C LEU A 537 28.38 21.00 -9.16
N ARG A 538 29.57 21.57 -9.40
CA ARG A 538 30.66 21.66 -8.41
C ARG A 538 30.29 22.69 -7.33
N PRO A 539 30.61 22.46 -6.05
CA PRO A 539 30.47 23.50 -5.03
C PRO A 539 31.59 24.53 -5.17
N HIS A 540 31.22 25.81 -5.18
CA HIS A 540 32.15 26.93 -5.14
C HIS A 540 32.88 26.96 -3.79
N ALA A 541 34.20 26.88 -3.85
CA ALA A 541 35.09 27.25 -2.76
C ALA A 541 34.94 28.75 -2.47
N ARG A 542 34.66 29.12 -1.22
CA ARG A 542 34.90 30.46 -0.70
C ARG A 542 36.12 30.44 0.20
N THR A 543 37.10 31.18 -0.25
CA THR A 543 38.38 31.50 0.37
C THR A 543 38.21 32.25 1.69
N ALA A 544 39.01 31.85 2.68
CA ALA A 544 39.17 32.54 3.95
C ALA A 544 40.03 33.80 3.77
N ALA A 545 39.60 34.91 4.39
CA ALA A 545 40.43 36.09 4.59
C ALA A 545 40.44 36.44 6.09
N ARG A 546 41.65 36.52 6.66
CA ARG A 546 41.92 37.06 8.01
C ARG A 546 41.87 38.60 7.99
N PRO A 547 41.71 39.22 9.18
CA PRO A 547 42.73 40.18 9.60
C PRO A 547 43.19 39.98 11.08
N ARG A 548 44.44 40.42 11.35
CA ARG A 548 45.14 40.54 12.66
C ARG A 548 44.82 41.92 13.33
N PRO A 549 45.48 42.33 14.45
CA PRO A 549 45.46 41.84 15.83
C PRO A 549 45.10 42.96 16.87
N ALA A 550 45.14 42.62 18.18
CA ALA A 550 44.75 43.40 19.37
C ALA A 550 45.56 44.69 19.69
N PRO A 551 45.18 45.44 20.75
CA PRO A 551 46.05 45.46 21.93
C PRO A 551 45.31 45.41 23.29
N GLY A 552 46.07 45.10 24.35
CA GLY A 552 45.59 44.64 25.66
C GLY A 552 45.35 45.71 26.72
N THR A 553 45.09 45.28 27.96
CA THR A 553 45.90 45.61 29.16
C THR A 553 45.34 45.01 30.48
N ARG A 554 46.27 44.44 31.27
CA ARG A 554 46.47 44.46 32.74
C ARG A 554 45.52 43.75 33.73
N ALA A 555 46.11 42.75 34.43
CA ALA A 555 46.40 42.62 35.89
C ALA A 555 45.30 43.00 36.92
N ALA A 556 45.08 42.39 38.10
CA ALA A 556 45.82 41.49 38.98
C ALA A 556 44.84 40.78 39.98
N CYS A 557 45.35 39.75 40.69
CA CYS A 557 44.75 38.94 41.77
C CYS A 557 44.48 39.71 43.10
N PRO A 558 44.21 39.06 44.26
CA PRO A 558 43.19 38.07 44.67
C PRO A 558 42.52 38.43 46.04
N VAL A 559 41.45 37.73 46.47
CA VAL A 559 41.17 37.58 47.93
C VAL A 559 40.70 36.17 48.24
N ARG A 560 41.27 35.61 49.32
CA ARG A 560 41.08 34.25 49.82
C ARG A 560 40.73 34.33 51.32
N VAL A 561 40.02 33.30 51.79
CA VAL A 561 39.97 32.76 53.18
C VAL A 561 38.86 33.29 54.13
N ARG A 562 37.92 32.41 54.51
CA ARG A 562 37.90 31.71 55.83
C ARG A 562 36.86 30.58 55.90
N ARG A 563 37.21 29.52 56.65
CA ARG A 563 36.52 28.22 56.79
C ARG A 563 35.84 28.10 58.18
N ARG A 564 34.63 27.49 58.17
CA ARG A 564 34.04 26.47 59.10
C ARG A 564 33.63 26.87 60.55
N PRO A 565 32.83 26.05 61.31
CA PRO A 565 32.14 24.75 61.01
C PRO A 565 30.65 24.64 61.50
N GLY A 566 29.94 23.55 61.15
CA GLY A 566 28.66 23.14 61.77
C GLY A 566 28.20 21.74 61.34
N ARG A 567 27.69 20.93 62.28
CA ARG A 567 27.64 19.45 62.33
C ARG A 567 26.44 18.75 61.64
N LEU A 568 26.73 17.55 61.11
CA LEU A 568 26.05 16.24 61.26
C LEU A 568 24.59 16.18 61.78
N ARG A 569 23.70 15.46 61.07
CA ARG A 569 23.31 14.06 61.36
C ARG A 569 22.34 13.46 60.31
N THR A 570 22.40 12.14 60.27
CA THR A 570 21.94 11.14 59.31
C THR A 570 20.82 10.25 59.88
N GLY A 571 20.19 9.45 59.00
CA GLY A 571 19.58 8.14 59.32
C GLY A 571 18.05 8.16 59.36
N VAL A 572 17.32 7.24 58.73
CA VAL A 572 17.64 5.87 58.26
C VAL A 572 17.03 5.64 56.88
#